data_AF-A0A8T6WX32-F1
#
_entry.id   AF-A0A8T6WX32-F1
#
_cell.length_a   1.000
_cell.length_b   1.000
_cell.length_c   1.000
_cell.angle_alpha   90.00
_cell.angle_beta   90.00
_cell.angle_gamma   90.00
#
_symmetry.space_group_name_H-M   'P 1'
#
loop_
_entity.id
_entity.type
_entity.pdbx_description
1 polymer ?
#
loop_
_entity_poly.entity_id
_entity_poly.type
_entity_poly.pdbx_seq_one_letter_code
_entity_poly.pdbx_strand_id
1 'polypeptide(L)'
;MVFGDYSTDGVIAVTVVWGYFGGPPKSREILEFDIMFDTDFTWGDASVDSDVMDLQAIACHEFGHGLGLKDLYDSGDSEETMYGYATEGETKKRDLYKGDIAGIQSLYGTPSS
;
A
#
# COMPACT_ATOMS: atom_id res chain seq x y z
N MET A 1 4.93 -11.83 -2.76
CA MET A 1 3.45 -11.69 -2.80
C MET A 1 2.80 -13.06 -2.65
N VAL A 2 1.85 -13.19 -1.72
CA VAL A 2 1.15 -14.45 -1.40
C VAL A 2 -0.28 -14.16 -0.95
N PHE A 3 -1.17 -15.14 -1.04
CA PHE A 3 -2.49 -15.11 -0.39
C PHE A 3 -2.45 -16.01 0.85
N GLY A 4 -2.95 -15.54 1.98
CA GLY A 4 -2.95 -16.31 3.23
C GLY A 4 -3.97 -15.79 4.23
N ASP A 5 -4.24 -16.60 5.24
CA ASP A 5 -5.14 -16.25 6.35
C ASP A 5 -4.40 -15.36 7.36
N TYR A 6 -4.96 -14.19 7.67
CA TYR A 6 -4.46 -13.31 8.72
C TYR A 6 -5.38 -13.37 9.93
N SER A 7 -4.83 -13.67 11.10
CA SER A 7 -5.64 -13.95 12.30
C SER A 7 -6.36 -12.73 12.91
N THR A 8 -6.31 -11.56 12.28
CA THR A 8 -6.91 -10.32 12.79
C THR A 8 -8.00 -9.86 11.83
N ASP A 9 -9.25 -9.93 12.28
CA ASP A 9 -10.39 -9.49 11.50
C ASP A 9 -10.23 -8.07 10.96
N GLY A 10 -10.58 -7.87 9.69
CA GLY A 10 -10.58 -6.57 9.03
C GLY A 10 -9.23 -6.12 8.46
N VAL A 11 -8.18 -6.93 8.59
CA VAL A 11 -6.89 -6.68 7.90
C VAL A 11 -7.00 -7.19 6.47
N ILE A 12 -6.98 -6.27 5.51
CA ILE A 12 -7.17 -6.60 4.09
C ILE A 12 -5.90 -7.19 3.48
N ALA A 13 -4.76 -6.57 3.76
CA ALA A 13 -3.44 -7.00 3.31
C ALA A 13 -2.37 -6.49 4.29
N VAL A 14 -1.18 -7.07 4.21
CA VAL A 14 -0.04 -6.70 5.04
C VAL A 14 1.23 -6.68 4.22
N THR A 15 2.01 -5.62 4.39
CA THR A 15 3.40 -5.55 3.93
C THR A 15 4.36 -5.76 5.08
N VAL A 16 5.26 -6.73 4.93
CA VAL A 16 6.39 -6.94 5.84
C VAL A 16 7.65 -6.43 5.16
N VAL A 17 8.40 -5.56 5.84
CA VAL A 17 9.62 -4.95 5.30
C VAL A 17 10.83 -5.35 6.14
N TRP A 18 11.89 -5.79 5.47
CA TRP A 18 13.19 -6.08 6.08
C TRP A 18 14.22 -5.05 5.65
N GLY A 19 15.00 -4.56 6.61
CA GLY A 19 15.97 -3.52 6.36
C GLY A 19 16.68 -3.02 7.60
N TYR A 20 17.55 -2.04 7.40
CA TYR A 20 18.21 -1.30 8.46
C TYR A 20 17.40 -0.02 8.73
N PHE A 21 16.68 0.01 9.85
CA PHE A 21 15.85 1.17 10.21
C PHE A 21 16.48 2.07 11.30
N GLY A 22 17.53 1.58 11.95
CA GLY A 22 18.27 2.29 13.01
C GLY A 22 19.50 3.04 12.51
N GLY A 23 20.07 3.89 13.37
CA GLY A 23 21.29 4.63 13.08
C GLY A 23 21.09 5.90 12.22
N PRO A 24 22.20 6.49 11.72
CA PRO A 24 22.15 7.67 10.85
C PRO A 24 21.29 7.44 9.60
N PRO A 25 20.52 8.42 9.10
CA PRO A 25 19.65 8.24 7.94
C PRO A 25 20.35 7.63 6.71
N LYS A 26 21.61 7.99 6.46
CA LYS A 26 22.42 7.47 5.35
C LYS A 26 22.80 5.99 5.44
N SER A 27 22.59 5.35 6.60
CA SER A 27 22.82 3.92 6.79
C SER A 27 21.51 3.15 6.92
N ARG A 28 20.36 3.81 6.70
CA ARG A 28 19.06 3.16 6.67
C ARG A 28 18.77 2.71 5.25
N GLU A 29 18.19 1.53 5.12
CA GLU A 29 17.96 0.89 3.84
C GLU A 29 16.84 -0.14 3.97
N ILE A 30 15.94 -0.16 2.97
CA ILE A 30 15.00 -1.27 2.76
C ILE A 30 15.70 -2.27 1.85
N LEU A 31 15.79 -3.52 2.29
CA LEU A 31 16.45 -4.60 1.55
C LEU A 31 15.45 -5.44 0.78
N GLU A 32 14.30 -5.69 1.39
CA GLU A 32 13.28 -6.60 0.89
C GLU A 32 11.93 -6.26 1.51
N PHE A 33 10.85 -6.55 0.79
CA PHE A 33 9.51 -6.59 1.36
C PHE A 33 8.69 -7.71 0.73
N ASP A 34 7.74 -8.22 1.50
CA ASP A 34 6.72 -9.17 1.05
C ASP A 34 5.34 -8.60 1.33
N ILE A 35 4.40 -8.96 0.47
CA ILE A 35 2.99 -8.59 0.59
C ILE A 35 2.17 -9.87 0.74
N MET A 36 1.27 -9.89 1.71
CA MET A 36 0.26 -10.93 1.89
C MET A 36 -1.13 -10.31 1.74
N PHE A 37 -1.96 -10.90 0.89
CA PHE A 37 -3.36 -10.56 0.73
C PHE A 37 -4.22 -11.54 1.53
N ASP A 38 -5.13 -11.03 2.35
CA ASP A 38 -5.94 -11.88 3.22
C ASP A 38 -6.99 -12.68 2.42
N THR A 39 -7.05 -13.99 2.65
CA THR A 39 -8.00 -14.91 2.02
C THR A 39 -9.44 -14.77 2.51
N ASP A 40 -9.68 -14.02 3.59
CA ASP A 40 -11.03 -13.71 4.08
C ASP A 40 -11.81 -12.77 3.14
N PHE A 41 -11.12 -12.10 2.22
CA PHE A 41 -11.72 -11.22 1.22
C PHE A 41 -11.82 -11.89 -0.16
N THR A 42 -12.83 -11.51 -0.92
CA THR A 42 -12.90 -11.86 -2.35
C THR A 42 -12.14 -10.82 -3.15
N TRP A 43 -11.24 -11.28 -4.03
CA TRP A 43 -10.33 -10.42 -4.78
C TRP A 43 -10.66 -10.41 -6.27
N GLY A 44 -10.49 -9.25 -6.92
CA GLY A 44 -10.67 -9.14 -8.35
C GLY A 44 -10.36 -7.77 -8.90
N ASP A 45 -10.94 -7.50 -10.07
CA ASP A 45 -11.00 -6.17 -10.67
C ASP A 45 -12.35 -5.54 -10.29
N ALA A 46 -12.32 -4.57 -9.38
CA ALA A 46 -13.52 -3.93 -8.86
C ALA A 46 -14.29 -3.09 -9.90
N SER A 47 -13.68 -2.82 -11.07
CA SER A 47 -14.39 -2.22 -12.21
C SER A 47 -15.22 -3.23 -13.00
N VAL A 48 -14.96 -4.53 -12.83
CA VAL A 48 -15.71 -5.63 -13.43
C VAL A 48 -16.75 -6.19 -12.46
N ASP A 49 -16.40 -6.33 -11.18
CA ASP A 49 -17.27 -6.82 -10.11
C ASP A 49 -17.14 -5.94 -8.87
N SER A 50 -18.17 -5.17 -8.53
CA SER A 50 -18.11 -4.23 -7.40
C SER A 50 -18.14 -4.90 -6.03
N ASP A 51 -18.38 -6.22 -5.97
CA ASP A 51 -18.49 -6.97 -4.71
C ASP A 51 -17.12 -7.55 -4.27
N VAL A 52 -16.02 -7.17 -4.93
CA VAL A 52 -14.66 -7.64 -4.63
C VAL A 52 -13.76 -6.51 -4.14
N MET A 53 -12.75 -6.88 -3.36
CA MET A 53 -11.59 -6.03 -3.09
C MET A 53 -10.75 -5.89 -4.37
N ASP A 54 -10.42 -4.65 -4.71
CA ASP A 54 -9.63 -4.38 -5.90
C ASP A 54 -8.16 -4.75 -5.70
N LEU A 55 -7.72 -5.81 -6.38
CA LEU A 55 -6.35 -6.32 -6.20
C LEU A 55 -5.31 -5.27 -6.60
N GLN A 56 -5.56 -4.51 -7.68
CA GLN A 56 -4.61 -3.49 -8.14
C GLN A 56 -4.50 -2.33 -7.15
N ALA A 57 -5.63 -1.80 -6.67
CA ALA A 57 -5.66 -0.71 -5.72
C ALA A 57 -4.97 -1.07 -4.39
N ILE A 58 -5.29 -2.23 -3.82
CA ILE A 58 -4.66 -2.67 -2.57
C ILE A 58 -3.19 -3.01 -2.78
N ALA A 59 -2.81 -3.69 -3.87
CA ALA A 59 -1.40 -3.95 -4.14
C ALA A 59 -0.59 -2.65 -4.29
N CYS A 60 -1.16 -1.61 -4.91
CA CYS A 60 -0.51 -0.29 -5.03
C CYS A 60 -0.22 0.32 -3.65
N HIS A 61 -1.19 0.26 -2.73
CA HIS A 61 -1.03 0.67 -1.34
C HIS A 61 0.09 -0.09 -0.63
N GLU A 62 0.07 -1.42 -0.72
CA GLU A 62 1.08 -2.28 -0.09
C GLU A 62 2.49 -2.06 -0.67
N PHE A 63 2.61 -1.83 -1.98
CA PHE A 63 3.88 -1.43 -2.59
C PHE A 63 4.40 -0.11 -2.01
N GLY A 64 3.51 0.83 -1.69
CA GLY A 64 3.89 2.07 -1.01
C GLY A 64 4.58 1.81 0.33
N HIS A 65 4.10 0.87 1.14
CA HIS A 65 4.79 0.43 2.36
C HIS A 65 6.14 -0.21 2.07
N GLY A 66 6.23 -1.05 1.04
CA GLY A 66 7.49 -1.64 0.58
C GLY A 66 8.53 -0.60 0.16
N LEU A 67 8.08 0.60 -0.22
CA LEU A 67 8.91 1.75 -0.55
C LEU A 67 9.08 2.75 0.61
N GLY A 68 8.59 2.42 1.81
CA GLY A 68 8.76 3.21 3.02
C GLY A 68 7.73 4.30 3.25
N LEU A 69 6.64 4.34 2.48
CA LEU A 69 5.48 5.18 2.77
C LEU A 69 4.66 4.57 3.92
N LYS A 70 4.00 5.45 4.68
CA LYS A 70 3.14 5.06 5.81
C LYS A 70 1.69 5.28 5.46
N ASP A 71 0.83 4.59 6.18
CA ASP A 71 -0.60 4.87 6.16
C ASP A 71 -0.91 6.32 6.50
N LEU A 72 -1.95 6.81 5.83
CA LEU A 72 -2.62 8.06 6.11
C LEU A 72 -4.03 7.73 6.62
N TYR A 73 -4.48 8.47 7.64
CA TYR A 73 -5.76 8.22 8.31
C TYR A 73 -6.60 9.49 8.50
N ASP A 74 -6.09 10.66 8.09
CA ASP A 74 -6.90 11.88 8.12
C ASP A 74 -7.94 11.81 6.99
N SER A 75 -9.18 12.24 7.26
CA SER A 75 -10.27 12.15 6.28
C SER A 75 -9.99 12.91 4.97
N GLY A 76 -9.13 13.94 5.04
CA GLY A 76 -8.67 14.71 3.88
C GLY A 76 -7.76 13.93 2.94
N ASP A 77 -7.17 12.83 3.41
CA ASP A 77 -6.26 11.98 2.65
C ASP A 77 -7.01 10.82 1.99
N SER A 78 -8.34 10.79 2.04
CA SER A 78 -9.15 9.68 1.52
C SER A 78 -8.95 9.41 0.02
N GLU A 79 -8.40 10.35 -0.74
CA GLU A 79 -8.05 10.17 -2.16
C GLU A 79 -6.62 9.67 -2.38
N GLU A 80 -5.79 9.61 -1.33
CA GLU A 80 -4.42 9.09 -1.40
C GLU A 80 -4.43 7.55 -1.49
N THR A 81 -3.47 7.04 -2.26
CA THR A 81 -3.16 5.60 -2.34
C THR A 81 -2.82 5.08 -0.95
N MET A 82 -2.06 5.84 -0.16
CA MET A 82 -1.67 5.43 1.19
C MET A 82 -2.77 5.62 2.25
N TYR A 83 -4.01 5.94 1.89
CA TYR A 83 -5.10 5.98 2.88
C TYR A 83 -5.42 4.56 3.39
N GLY A 84 -5.29 4.34 4.71
CA GLY A 84 -5.32 3.00 5.31
C GLY A 84 -6.68 2.29 5.34
N TYR A 85 -7.75 2.92 4.86
CA TYR A 85 -9.07 2.29 4.76
C TYR A 85 -9.45 2.03 3.30
N ALA A 86 -9.98 0.85 3.02
CA ALA A 86 -10.54 0.46 1.73
C ALA A 86 -11.79 -0.40 1.93
N THR A 87 -12.58 -0.53 0.88
CA THR A 87 -13.77 -1.41 0.81
C THR A 87 -13.94 -1.91 -0.62
N GLU A 88 -14.80 -2.91 -0.78
CA GLU A 88 -15.17 -3.50 -2.06
C GLU A 88 -15.69 -2.45 -3.04
N GLY A 89 -15.42 -2.66 -4.33
CA GLY A 89 -15.83 -1.74 -5.40
C GLY A 89 -14.95 -0.48 -5.54
N GLU A 90 -14.02 -0.24 -4.61
CA GLU A 90 -13.15 0.93 -4.65
C GLU A 90 -11.97 0.76 -5.61
N THR A 91 -11.80 1.70 -6.55
CA THR A 91 -10.71 1.66 -7.56
C THR A 91 -9.78 2.88 -7.54
N LYS A 92 -10.01 3.85 -6.66
CA LYS A 92 -9.29 5.14 -6.68
C LYS A 92 -7.79 5.03 -6.37
N LYS A 93 -7.35 4.01 -5.65
CA LYS A 93 -5.93 3.80 -5.26
C LYS A 93 -5.10 3.07 -6.32
N ARG A 94 -5.61 2.92 -7.56
CA ARG A 94 -4.84 2.37 -8.68
C ARG A 94 -3.78 3.35 -9.20
N ASP A 95 -3.99 4.65 -8.96
CA ASP A 95 -3.14 5.75 -9.37
C ASP A 95 -2.64 6.52 -8.14
N LEU A 96 -1.44 7.10 -8.24
CA LEU A 96 -0.86 7.91 -7.16
C LEU A 96 -1.52 9.28 -7.08
N TYR A 97 -1.91 9.70 -5.88
CA TYR A 97 -2.38 11.05 -5.61
C TYR A 97 -1.23 11.96 -5.14
N LYS A 98 -1.56 13.21 -4.82
CA LYS A 98 -0.55 14.28 -4.68
C LYS A 98 0.40 14.03 -3.50
N GLY A 99 -0.13 13.58 -2.37
CA GLY A 99 0.64 13.20 -1.19
C GLY A 99 1.51 11.98 -1.44
N ASP A 100 1.01 10.97 -2.14
CA ASP A 100 1.77 9.77 -2.53
C ASP A 100 3.00 10.15 -3.38
N ILE A 101 2.80 10.99 -4.40
CA ILE A 101 3.88 11.48 -5.29
C ILE A 101 4.90 12.29 -4.49
N ALA A 102 4.43 13.22 -3.64
CA ALA A 102 5.31 14.03 -2.81
C ALA A 102 6.11 13.17 -1.81
N GLY A 103 5.47 12.18 -1.20
CA GLY A 103 6.07 11.26 -0.25
C GLY A 103 7.17 10.40 -0.88
N ILE A 104 6.89 9.78 -2.04
CA ILE A 104 7.88 8.93 -2.69
C ILE A 104 9.06 9.75 -3.22
N GLN A 105 8.81 10.94 -3.75
CA GLN A 105 9.87 11.84 -4.22
C GLN A 105 10.71 12.42 -3.07
N SER A 106 10.12 12.58 -1.88
CA SER A 106 10.88 12.93 -0.66
C SER A 106 11.89 11.84 -0.29
N LEU A 107 11.63 10.58 -0.62
CA LEU A 107 12.50 9.46 -0.29
C LEU A 107 13.55 9.18 -1.38
N TYR A 108 13.14 9.23 -2.65
CA TYR A 108 13.96 8.76 -3.77
C TYR A 108 14.31 9.84 -4.80
N GLY A 109 13.78 11.06 -4.63
CA GLY A 109 13.92 12.14 -5.61
C GLY A 109 12.89 12.07 -6.74
N THR A 110 12.94 13.05 -7.64
CA THR A 110 12.08 13.09 -8.82
C THR A 110 12.66 12.23 -9.94
N PRO A 111 11.82 11.56 -10.77
CA PRO A 111 12.29 10.88 -11.97
C PRO A 111 13.12 11.82 -12.85
N SER A 112 14.24 11.34 -13.38
CA SER A 112 14.98 12.07 -14.41
C SER A 112 14.18 12.10 -15.71
N SER A 113 14.04 13.28 -16.30
CA SER A 113 13.35 13.55 -17.58
C SER A 113 13.99 12.82 -18.77
#